data_AF-A0A7C5W772-F1
#
_entry.id   AF-A0A7C5W772-F1
#
_cell.length_a   1.000
_cell.length_b   1.000
_cell.length_c   1.000
_cell.angle_alpha   90.00
_cell.angle_beta   90.00
_cell.angle_gamma   90.00
#
_symmetry.space_group_name_H-M   'P 1'
#
loop_
_entity.id
_entity.type
_entity.pdbx_description
1 polymer ?
#
loop_
_entity_poly.entity_id
_entity_poly.type
_entity_poly.pdbx_seq_one_letter_code
_entity_poly.pdbx_strand_id
1 'polypeptide(L)'
;MAAQARLAVALMSGGMDSAVAAALVRQAGYELAGLHISYGHRTAARERRAFEALCDAWGIVRRLVVSLEHLRLIGGSALTDPAIPVPEGELSRQGIPPTYVPFRNANLLAIAVSWAEVLGASAVVIG
;
A
#
# COMPACT_ATOMS: atom_id res chain seq x y z
N MET A 1 7.83 8.56 33.24
CA MET A 1 7.52 7.43 32.34
C MET A 1 8.06 7.79 30.97
N ALA A 2 8.94 6.97 30.39
CA ALA A 2 9.33 7.16 29.00
C ALA A 2 8.07 7.11 28.13
N ALA A 3 7.90 8.05 27.21
CA ALA A 3 6.81 7.97 26.25
C ALA A 3 6.94 6.64 25.50
N GLN A 4 5.93 5.77 25.62
CA GLN A 4 5.88 4.52 24.84
C GLN A 4 6.02 4.90 23.36
N ALA A 5 7.02 4.37 22.66
CA ALA A 5 7.18 4.61 21.24
C ALA A 5 5.89 4.18 20.53
N ARG A 6 5.22 5.13 19.86
CA ARG A 6 3.97 4.87 19.17
C ARG A 6 4.31 4.19 17.84
N LEU A 7 3.85 2.95 17.65
CA LEU A 7 4.09 2.21 16.42
C LEU A 7 2.93 2.44 15.44
N ALA A 8 3.25 2.67 14.17
CA ALA A 8 2.30 2.73 13.08
C ALA A 8 2.62 1.72 11.98
N VAL A 9 1.60 1.04 11.46
CA VAL A 9 1.72 0.27 10.21
C VAL A 9 1.48 1.21 9.04
N ALA A 10 2.52 1.44 8.23
CA ALA A 10 2.46 2.31 7.06
C ALA A 10 2.31 1.48 5.77
N LEU A 11 1.20 1.67 5.06
CA LEU A 11 1.04 1.12 3.71
C LEU A 11 1.89 1.95 2.74
N MET A 12 2.96 1.34 2.23
CA MET A 12 3.93 1.98 1.36
C MET A 12 3.93 1.29 -0.01
N SER A 13 3.26 1.91 -0.98
CA SER A 13 3.17 1.39 -2.35
C SER A 13 4.48 1.58 -3.13
N GLY A 14 5.39 2.44 -2.66
CA GLY A 14 6.55 2.88 -3.42
C GLY A 14 6.28 4.12 -4.29
N GLY A 15 5.05 4.64 -4.24
CA GLY A 15 4.67 5.94 -4.81
C GLY A 15 4.87 7.10 -3.83
N MET A 16 4.83 8.33 -4.37
CA MET A 16 5.08 9.56 -3.63
C MET A 16 4.10 9.77 -2.47
N ASP A 17 2.80 9.60 -2.71
CA ASP A 17 1.76 9.88 -1.71
C ASP A 17 1.94 9.01 -0.45
N SER A 18 2.11 7.70 -0.65
CA SER A 18 2.39 6.76 0.44
C SER A 18 3.68 7.07 1.20
N ALA A 19 4.71 7.55 0.50
CA ALA A 19 5.98 7.93 1.12
C ALA A 19 5.82 9.21 1.96
N VAL A 20 5.10 10.22 1.45
CA VAL A 20 4.82 11.46 2.19
C VAL A 20 3.96 11.17 3.42
N ALA A 21 2.92 10.36 3.29
CA ALA A 21 2.06 9.98 4.42
C ALA A 21 2.86 9.26 5.52
N ALA A 22 3.72 8.30 5.15
CA ALA A 22 4.60 7.61 6.09
C ALA A 22 5.62 8.58 6.74
N ALA A 23 6.19 9.51 5.96
CA ALA A 23 7.13 10.50 6.46
C ALA A 23 6.50 11.47 7.47
N LEU A 24 5.26 11.92 7.23
CA LEU A 24 4.52 12.78 8.15
C LEU A 24 4.26 12.09 9.49
N VAL A 25 3.90 10.80 9.47
CA VAL A 25 3.65 10.03 10.69
C VAL A 25 4.95 9.76 11.45
N ARG A 26 6.05 9.47 10.75
CA ARG A 26 7.38 9.39 11.35
C ARG A 26 7.80 10.71 11.99
N GLN A 27 7.57 11.84 11.31
CA GLN A 27 7.85 13.18 11.83
C GLN A 27 7.02 13.49 13.09
N ALA A 28 5.80 12.94 13.18
CA ALA A 28 4.96 13.01 14.37
C ALA A 28 5.41 12.10 15.53
N GLY A 29 6.58 11.44 15.41
CA GLY A 29 7.21 10.66 16.47
C GLY A 29 6.82 9.18 16.50
N TYR A 30 6.22 8.65 15.43
CA TYR A 30 5.92 7.24 15.34
C TYR A 30 7.11 6.43 14.82
N GLU A 31 7.31 5.25 15.41
CA GLU A 31 8.05 4.17 14.76
C GLU A 31 7.19 3.57 13.64
N LEU A 32 7.83 3.14 12.55
CA LEU A 32 7.12 2.58 11.40
C LEU A 32 7.35 1.07 11.28
N ALA A 33 6.27 0.35 10.99
CA ALA A 33 6.27 -0.97 10.38
C ALA A 33 5.82 -0.82 8.93
N GLY A 34 6.68 -1.16 7.97
CA GLY A 34 6.42 -0.96 6.55
C GLY A 34 5.63 -2.12 5.95
N LEU A 35 4.48 -1.84 5.36
CA LEU A 35 3.65 -2.81 4.66
C LEU A 35 3.60 -2.49 3.16
N HIS A 36 4.14 -3.38 2.34
CA HIS A 36 4.02 -3.31 0.89
C HIS A 36 3.00 -4.31 0.40
N ILE A 37 2.07 -3.88 -0.45
CA ILE A 37 1.06 -4.76 -1.04
C ILE A 37 1.13 -4.65 -2.55
N SER A 38 1.19 -5.79 -3.22
CA SER A 38 1.12 -5.90 -4.67
C SER A 38 -0.04 -6.80 -5.08
N TYR A 39 -0.55 -6.64 -6.30
CA TYR A 39 -1.60 -7.52 -6.86
C TYR A 39 -1.24 -8.01 -8.26
N GLY A 40 0.07 -8.14 -8.52
CA GLY A 40 0.59 -8.63 -9.80
C GLY A 40 0.49 -7.65 -10.97
N HIS A 41 0.32 -6.36 -10.68
CA HIS A 41 0.32 -5.31 -11.70
C HIS A 41 1.73 -5.07 -12.27
N ARG A 42 1.80 -4.48 -13.47
CA ARG A 42 3.05 -4.38 -14.26
C ARG A 42 4.20 -3.63 -13.56
N THR A 43 3.90 -2.69 -12.68
CA THR A 43 4.89 -1.85 -11.99
C THR A 43 5.36 -2.42 -10.64
N ALA A 44 4.83 -3.57 -10.21
CA ALA A 44 5.09 -4.16 -8.89
C ALA A 44 6.58 -4.30 -8.57
N ALA A 45 7.43 -4.72 -9.51
CA ALA A 45 8.86 -4.87 -9.26
C ALA A 45 9.56 -3.52 -8.98
N ARG A 46 9.15 -2.43 -9.66
CA ARG A 46 9.71 -1.09 -9.43
C ARG A 46 9.25 -0.54 -8.09
N GLU A 47 7.97 -0.67 -7.80
CA GLU A 47 7.34 -0.26 -6.55
C GLU A 47 7.95 -0.99 -5.34
N ARG A 48 8.19 -2.29 -5.48
CA ARG A 48 8.87 -3.09 -4.47
C ARG A 48 10.29 -2.59 -4.16
N ARG A 49 11.06 -2.25 -5.19
CA ARG A 49 12.40 -1.67 -5.00
C ARG A 49 12.35 -0.32 -4.28
N ALA A 50 11.39 0.52 -4.63
CA ALA A 50 11.20 1.81 -3.97
C ALA A 50 10.82 1.65 -2.48
N PHE A 51 9.93 0.70 -2.18
CA PHE A 51 9.59 0.32 -0.81
C PHE A 51 10.81 -0.11 0.00
N GLU A 52 11.64 -1.02 -0.53
CA GLU A 52 12.85 -1.48 0.16
C GLU A 52 13.83 -0.35 0.40
N ALA A 53 14.08 0.48 -0.61
CA ALA A 53 14.97 1.62 -0.50
C ALA A 53 14.51 2.62 0.58
N LEU A 54 13.20 2.90 0.68
CA LEU A 54 12.64 3.74 1.75
C LEU A 54 12.82 3.09 3.12
N CYS A 55 12.55 1.78 3.23
CA CYS A 55 12.73 1.07 4.49
C CYS A 55 14.19 1.09 4.95
N ASP A 56 15.14 0.89 4.04
CA ASP A 56 16.58 0.94 4.32
C ASP A 56 16.99 2.37 4.74
N ALA A 57 16.61 3.38 3.96
CA ALA A 57 16.95 4.77 4.24
C ALA A 57 16.40 5.27 5.59
N TRP A 58 15.25 4.74 6.03
CA TRP A 58 14.60 5.13 7.27
C TRP A 58 14.89 4.18 8.45
N GLY A 59 15.63 3.10 8.23
CA GLY A 59 15.91 2.10 9.26
C GLY A 59 14.66 1.33 9.72
N ILE A 60 13.66 1.16 8.85
CA ILE A 60 12.46 0.36 9.14
C ILE A 60 12.85 -1.11 9.13
N VAL A 61 12.82 -1.74 10.30
CA VAL A 61 13.18 -3.16 10.48
C VAL A 61 11.98 -4.10 10.31
N ARG A 62 10.78 -3.65 10.68
CA ARG A 62 9.53 -4.45 10.53
C ARG A 62 8.98 -4.21 9.13
N ARG A 63 9.17 -5.18 8.24
CA ARG A 63 8.71 -5.12 6.85
C ARG A 63 7.80 -6.31 6.57
N LEU A 64 6.63 -6.05 6.00
CA LEU A 64 5.73 -7.08 5.52
C LEU A 64 5.40 -6.83 4.05
N VAL A 65 5.33 -7.91 3.28
CA VAL A 65 5.06 -7.92 1.84
C VAL A 65 3.91 -8.86 1.62
N VAL A 66 2.85 -8.37 1.01
CA VAL A 66 1.66 -9.19 0.76
C VAL A 66 1.29 -9.12 -0.72
N SER A 67 0.92 -10.28 -1.26
CA SER A 67 0.31 -10.37 -2.60
C SER A 67 -1.20 -10.49 -2.44
N LEU A 68 -1.95 -9.69 -3.22
CA LEU A 68 -3.40 -9.81 -3.41
C LEU A 68 -3.72 -10.35 -4.81
N GLU A 69 -3.04 -11.41 -5.19
CA GLU A 69 -3.29 -12.13 -6.44
C GLU A 69 -4.74 -12.62 -6.57
N HIS A 70 -5.47 -12.79 -5.46
CA HIS A 70 -6.91 -13.11 -5.51
C HIS A 70 -7.73 -12.03 -6.23
N LEU A 71 -7.28 -10.77 -6.27
CA LEU A 71 -7.93 -9.71 -7.05
C LEU A 71 -7.84 -9.96 -8.56
N ARG A 72 -6.81 -10.69 -9.04
CA ARG A 72 -6.71 -11.15 -10.43
C ARG A 72 -7.69 -12.27 -10.73
N LEU A 73 -7.94 -13.15 -9.76
CA LEU A 73 -8.95 -14.21 -9.89
C LEU A 73 -10.38 -13.65 -9.92
N ILE A 74 -10.63 -12.58 -9.16
CA ILE A 74 -11.92 -11.87 -9.17
C ILE A 74 -12.11 -11.11 -10.49
N GLY A 75 -11.05 -10.49 -11.03
CA GLY A 75 -11.12 -9.72 -12.28
C GLY A 75 -11.92 -8.43 -12.15
N GLY A 76 -12.57 -8.01 -13.25
CA GLY A 76 -13.45 -6.82 -13.27
C GLY A 76 -12.72 -5.48 -13.37
N SER A 77 -11.41 -5.49 -13.62
CA SER A 77 -10.61 -4.30 -13.86
C SER A 77 -9.52 -4.55 -14.90
N ALA A 78 -9.22 -3.56 -15.74
CA ALA A 78 -8.09 -3.56 -16.66
C ALA A 78 -6.72 -3.68 -15.97
N LEU A 79 -6.65 -3.49 -14.63
CA LEU A 79 -5.42 -3.71 -13.86
C LEU A 79 -5.25 -5.14 -13.36
N THR A 80 -6.33 -5.93 -13.29
CA THR A 80 -6.32 -7.28 -12.73
C THR A 80 -6.70 -8.35 -13.75
N ASP A 81 -7.45 -7.98 -14.79
CA ASP A 81 -7.93 -8.84 -15.88
C ASP A 81 -7.26 -8.45 -17.21
N PRO A 82 -6.41 -9.32 -17.80
CA PRO A 82 -5.71 -9.05 -19.05
C PRO A 82 -6.63 -9.00 -20.27
N ALA A 83 -7.88 -9.49 -20.18
CA ALA A 83 -8.84 -9.41 -21.29
C ALA A 83 -9.42 -7.99 -21.45
N ILE A 84 -9.31 -7.14 -20.43
CA ILE A 84 -9.82 -5.76 -20.47
C ILE A 84 -8.68 -4.84 -20.90
N PRO A 85 -8.77 -4.17 -22.06
CA PRO A 85 -7.72 -3.26 -22.52
C PRO A 85 -7.59 -2.05 -21.59
N VAL A 86 -6.35 -1.66 -21.30
CA VAL A 86 -6.05 -0.43 -20.56
C VAL A 86 -6.32 0.76 -21.50
N PRO A 87 -7.22 1.69 -21.14
CA PRO A 87 -7.54 2.83 -22.00
C PRO A 87 -6.36 3.79 -22.12
N GLU A 88 -6.18 4.37 -23.30
CA GLU A 88 -5.23 5.46 -23.51
C GLU A 88 -5.88 6.79 -23.11
N GLY A 89 -5.50 7.33 -21.95
CA GLY A 89 -5.55 8.77 -21.67
C GLY A 89 -6.87 9.53 -21.89
N GLU A 90 -8.04 8.89 -21.83
CA GLU A 90 -9.32 9.58 -21.99
C GLU A 90 -9.70 10.38 -20.73
N LEU A 91 -9.43 11.69 -20.76
CA LEU A 91 -9.78 12.62 -19.66
C LEU A 91 -11.28 12.97 -19.58
N SER A 92 -12.04 12.72 -20.65
CA SER A 92 -13.46 13.08 -20.76
C SER A 92 -14.43 11.96 -20.36
N ARG A 93 -13.93 10.86 -19.77
CA ARG A 93 -14.73 9.67 -19.51
C ARG A 93 -15.68 9.83 -18.33
N GLN A 94 -16.94 9.45 -18.52
CA GLN A 94 -17.95 9.38 -17.45
C GLN A 94 -18.07 7.95 -16.91
N GLY A 95 -18.28 7.83 -15.60
CA GLY A 95 -18.46 6.54 -14.90
C GLY A 95 -17.21 6.00 -14.21
N ILE A 96 -17.30 4.78 -13.68
CA ILE A 96 -16.19 4.12 -13.00
C ILE A 96 -15.14 3.73 -14.05
N PRO A 97 -13.86 4.13 -13.90
CA PRO A 97 -12.84 3.81 -14.88
C PRO A 97 -12.60 2.30 -14.91
N PRO A 98 -12.31 1.70 -16.06
CA PRO A 98 -12.04 0.26 -16.14
C PRO A 98 -10.76 -0.13 -15.37
N THR A 99 -9.88 0.82 -15.07
CA THR A 99 -8.71 0.62 -14.21
C THR A 99 -9.04 0.62 -12.71
N TYR A 100 -10.29 0.86 -12.32
CA TYR A 100 -10.74 0.73 -10.94
C TYR A 100 -10.77 -0.75 -10.54
N VAL A 101 -10.07 -1.10 -9.48
CA VAL A 101 -10.13 -2.45 -8.88
C VAL A 101 -11.20 -2.44 -7.78
N PRO A 102 -12.28 -3.24 -7.90
CA PRO A 102 -13.39 -3.22 -6.95
C PRO A 102 -12.95 -3.42 -5.50
N PHE A 103 -13.32 -2.46 -4.64
CA PHE A 103 -13.11 -2.50 -3.19
C PHE A 103 -11.68 -2.84 -2.72
N ARG A 104 -10.67 -2.52 -3.54
CA ARG A 104 -9.25 -2.81 -3.27
C ARG A 104 -8.79 -2.24 -1.92
N ASN A 105 -9.12 -0.98 -1.63
CA ASN A 105 -8.62 -0.31 -0.42
C ASN A 105 -9.10 -0.97 0.88
N ALA A 106 -10.28 -1.58 0.90
CA ALA A 106 -10.74 -2.32 2.07
C ALA A 106 -9.88 -3.58 2.33
N ASN A 107 -9.45 -4.27 1.27
CA ASN A 107 -8.52 -5.40 1.39
C ASN A 107 -7.15 -4.93 1.94
N LEU A 108 -6.65 -3.80 1.43
CA LEU A 108 -5.39 -3.20 1.91
C LEU A 108 -5.47 -2.87 3.40
N LEU A 109 -6.54 -2.19 3.81
CA LEU A 109 -6.75 -1.80 5.21
C LEU A 109 -6.97 -2.99 6.12
N ALA A 110 -7.73 -4.01 5.69
CA ALA A 110 -7.93 -5.22 6.48
C ALA A 110 -6.61 -5.90 6.84
N ILE A 111 -5.70 -6.05 5.87
CA ILE A 111 -4.37 -6.63 6.09
C ILE A 111 -3.53 -5.77 7.03
N ALA A 112 -3.53 -4.45 6.81
CA ALA A 112 -2.78 -3.53 7.65
C ALA A 112 -3.25 -3.57 9.10
N VAL A 113 -4.58 -3.61 9.32
CA VAL A 113 -5.18 -3.73 10.66
C VAL A 113 -4.84 -5.07 11.29
N SER A 114 -4.96 -6.18 10.56
CA SER A 114 -4.58 -7.50 11.10
C SER A 114 -3.13 -7.54 11.57
N TRP A 115 -2.21 -6.92 10.82
CA TRP A 115 -0.81 -6.86 11.23
C TRP A 115 -0.57 -5.85 12.37
N ALA A 116 -1.27 -4.71 12.35
CA ALA A 116 -1.22 -3.72 13.42
C ALA A 116 -1.61 -4.31 14.78
N GLU A 117 -2.68 -5.12 14.82
CA GLU A 117 -3.13 -5.83 16.04
C GLU A 117 -2.01 -6.72 16.61
N VAL A 118 -1.36 -7.54 15.77
CA VAL A 118 -0.25 -8.41 16.20
C VAL A 118 0.94 -7.62 16.74
N LEU A 119 1.20 -6.45 16.15
CA LEU A 119 2.31 -5.59 16.55
C LEU A 119 1.99 -4.66 17.72
N GLY A 120 0.73 -4.58 18.16
CA GLY A 120 0.28 -3.55 19.09
C GLY A 120 0.44 -2.12 18.54
N ALA A 121 0.37 -1.95 17.21
CA ALA A 121 0.46 -0.65 16.58
C ALA A 121 -0.81 0.17 16.83
N SER A 122 -0.66 1.43 17.24
CA SER A 122 -1.79 2.31 17.58
C SER A 122 -2.33 3.09 16.38
N ALA A 123 -1.74 2.91 15.20
CA ALA A 123 -2.11 3.63 13.99
C ALA A 123 -1.87 2.80 12.72
N VAL A 124 -2.72 3.03 11.71
CA VAL A 124 -2.54 2.57 10.33
C VAL A 124 -2.47 3.81 9.44
N VAL A 125 -1.51 3.84 8.52
CA VAL A 125 -1.28 4.98 7.62
C VAL A 125 -1.51 4.54 6.18
N ILE A 126 -2.37 5.25 5.47
CA ILE A 126 -2.65 5.08 4.04
C ILE A 126 -2.54 6.44 3.34
N GLY A 127 -1.91 6.47 2.17
CA GLY A 127 -1.65 7.66 1.37
C GLY A 127 -1.44 7.29 -0.09
#